data_AF-A0A5B0FPL8-F1
#
_entry.id   AF-A0A5B0FPL8-F1
#
_cell.length_a   1.000
_cell.length_b   1.000
_cell.length_c   1.000
_cell.angle_alpha   90.00
_cell.angle_beta   90.00
_cell.angle_gamma   90.00
#
_symmetry.space_group_name_H-M   'P 1'
#
loop_
_entity.id
_entity.type
_entity.pdbx_description
1 polymer ?
#
loop_
_entity_poly.entity_id
_entity_poly.type
_entity_poly.pdbx_seq_one_letter_code
_entity_poly.pdbx_strand_id
1 'polypeptide(L)' 'MATLIINTESQEVIEAVKSLLKKFNVSYNISGEKAYDPEFVKKIKLSEKQIDEGKVVTYEPGTDIWDILNTK' A
#
# COMPACT_ATOMS: atom_id res chain seq x y z
N MET A 1 -22.46 -2.80 20.99
CA MET A 1 -21.50 -3.09 19.91
C MET A 1 -21.55 -4.59 19.65
N ALA A 2 -21.53 -5.00 18.38
CA ALA A 2 -21.54 -6.41 18.00
C ALA A 2 -20.30 -6.69 17.14
N THR A 3 -19.68 -7.84 17.34
CA THR A 3 -18.46 -8.26 16.62
C THR A 3 -18.80 -9.46 15.75
N LEU A 4 -18.43 -9.40 14.48
CA LEU A 4 -18.54 -10.51 13.53
C LEU A 4 -17.14 -11.03 13.21
N ILE A 5 -16.92 -12.33 13.39
CA ILE A 5 -15.65 -13.01 13.08
C ILE A 5 -15.92 -14.06 12.02
N ILE A 6 -15.18 -14.02 10.92
CA ILE A 6 -15.30 -14.95 9.79
C ILE A 6 -13.97 -15.69 9.66
N ASN A 7 -13.99 -17.01 9.83
CA ASN A 7 -12.82 -17.86 9.61
C ASN A 7 -12.99 -18.59 8.29
N THR A 8 -12.11 -18.34 7.32
CA THR A 8 -12.14 -19.00 6.02
C THR A 8 -10.73 -19.06 5.43
N GLU A 9 -10.45 -20.11 4.67
CA GLU A 9 -9.21 -20.27 3.91
C GLU A 9 -9.38 -19.84 2.45
N SER A 10 -10.61 -19.55 2.00
CA SER A 10 -10.90 -19.16 0.62
C SER A 10 -10.62 -17.68 0.41
N GLN A 11 -9.62 -17.38 -0.42
CA GLN A 11 -9.27 -16.01 -0.79
C GLN A 11 -10.41 -15.29 -1.53
N GLU A 12 -11.16 -16.01 -2.37
CA GLU A 12 -12.33 -15.46 -3.08
C GLU A 12 -13.41 -14.98 -2.11
N VAL A 13 -13.68 -15.76 -1.05
CA VAL A 13 -14.65 -15.36 -0.01
C VAL A 13 -14.16 -14.11 0.74
N ILE A 14 -12.87 -14.04 1.06
CA ILE A 14 -12.29 -12.86 1.72
C ILE A 14 -12.47 -11.62 0.85
N GLU A 15 -12.13 -11.68 -0.44
CA GLU A 15 -12.23 -10.54 -1.36
C GLU A 15 -13.68 -10.07 -1.59
N ALA A 16 -14.62 -11.01 -1.70
CA ALA A 16 -16.04 -10.71 -1.82
C ALA A 16 -16.56 -9.96 -0.56
N VAL A 17 -16.19 -10.44 0.63
CA VAL A 17 -16.58 -9.80 1.90
C VAL A 17 -15.92 -8.42 2.04
N LYS A 18 -14.63 -8.27 1.73
CA LYS A 18 -13.95 -6.95 1.73
C LYS A 18 -14.69 -5.95 0.86
N SER A 19 -15.09 -6.37 -0.35
CA SER A 19 -15.80 -5.51 -1.31
C SER A 19 -17.18 -5.12 -0.82
N LEU A 20 -17.91 -6.05 -0.22
CA LEU A 20 -19.20 -5.79 0.39
C LEU A 20 -19.08 -4.75 1.51
N LEU A 21 -18.16 -4.95 2.45
CA LEU A 21 -17.95 -4.05 3.58
C LEU A 21 -17.53 -2.64 3.15
N LYS A 22 -16.65 -2.52 2.14
CA LYS A 22 -16.30 -1.23 1.52
C LYS A 22 -17.52 -0.50 0.98
N LYS A 23 -18.44 -1.20 0.30
CA LYS A 23 -19.66 -0.59 -0.26
C LYS A 23 -20.57 -0.01 0.82
N PHE A 24 -20.57 -0.60 2.02
CA PHE A 24 -21.30 -0.09 3.18
C PHE A 24 -20.50 0.90 4.04
N ASN A 25 -19.31 1.29 3.59
CA ASN A 25 -18.40 2.18 4.31
C ASN A 25 -18.08 1.67 5.74
N VAL A 26 -18.02 0.35 5.91
CA VAL A 26 -17.72 -0.31 7.18
C VAL A 26 -16.22 -0.55 7.27
N SER A 27 -15.58 -0.02 8.30
CA SER A 27 -14.19 -0.33 8.62
C SER A 27 -14.06 -1.76 9.15
N TYR A 28 -13.04 -2.48 8.70
CA TYR A 28 -12.77 -3.86 9.12
C TYR A 28 -11.27 -4.06 9.38
N ASN A 29 -10.95 -5.05 10.21
CA ASN A 29 -9.59 -5.49 10.47
C ASN A 29 -9.47 -6.96 10.06
N ILE A 30 -8.34 -7.31 9.44
CA ILE A 30 -8.06 -8.69 9.04
C ILE A 30 -6.89 -9.18 9.87
N SER A 31 -7.18 -10.13 10.75
CA SER A 31 -6.17 -10.80 11.55
C SER A 31 -5.35 -11.72 10.65
N GLY A 32 -4.02 -11.59 10.68
CA GLY A 32 -3.12 -12.46 9.93
C GLY A 32 -2.73 -11.96 8.54
N GLU A 33 -3.12 -10.75 8.13
CA GLU A 33 -2.45 -10.11 7.00
C GLU A 33 -0.96 -9.96 7.33
N LYS A 34 -0.10 -10.48 6.43
CA LYS A 34 1.34 -10.33 6.60
C LYS A 34 1.64 -8.84 6.57
N ALA A 35 2.26 -8.34 7.64
CA ALA A 35 2.84 -7.01 7.62
C ALA A 35 3.78 -6.90 6.41
N TYR A 36 3.83 -5.72 5.79
CA TYR A 36 4.83 -5.45 4.78
C TYR A 36 6.23 -5.74 5.34
N ASP A 37 7.11 -6.19 4.46
CA ASP A 37 8.49 -6.48 4.83
C ASP A 37 9.11 -5.25 5.54
N PRO A 38 9.80 -5.42 6.69
CA PRO A 38 10.35 -4.31 7.44
C PRO A 38 11.33 -3.44 6.64
N GLU A 39 12.11 -4.03 5.72
CA GLU A 39 13.02 -3.27 4.86
C GLU A 39 12.24 -2.46 3.82
N PHE A 40 11.13 -2.99 3.29
CA PHE A 40 10.22 -2.22 2.45
C PHE A 40 9.67 -1.01 3.20
N VAL A 41 9.16 -1.19 4.43
CA VAL A 41 8.63 -0.10 5.24
C VAL A 41 9.71 0.96 5.53
N LYS A 42 10.95 0.54 5.81
CA LYS A 42 12.08 1.47 5.99
C LYS A 42 12.34 2.31 4.73
N LYS A 43 12.31 1.70 3.54
CA LYS A 43 12.49 2.42 2.26
C LYS A 43 11.40 3.47 2.02
N ILE A 44 10.14 3.13 2.31
CA ILE A 44 9.03 4.09 2.19
C ILE A 44 9.24 5.28 3.14
N LYS A 45 9.54 5.03 4.42
CA LYS A 45 9.80 6.11 5.40
C LYS A 45 10.99 6.98 5.01
N LEU A 46 12.02 6.39 4.40
CA LEU A 46 13.15 7.15 3.87
C LEU A 46 12.71 8.04 2.70
N SER A 47 11.90 7.51 1.79
CA SER A 47 11.36 8.26 0.65
C SER A 47 10.48 9.43 1.10
N GLU A 48 9.63 9.25 2.11
CA GLU A 48 8.83 10.34 2.71
C GLU A 48 9.73 11.48 3.20
N LYS A 49 10.81 11.16 3.94
CA LYS A 49 11.78 12.17 4.36
C LYS A 49 12.47 12.87 3.19
N GLN A 50 12.82 12.13 2.14
CA GLN A 50 13.44 12.72 0.95
C GLN A 50 12.50 13.70 0.23
N ILE A 51 11.18 13.45 0.25
CA ILE A 51 10.16 14.39 -0.25
C ILE A 51 10.19 15.68 0.56
N ASP A 52 10.14 15.58 1.90
CA ASP A 52 10.20 16.75 2.78
C ASP A 52 11.49 17.57 2.63
N GLU A 53 12.61 16.89 2.37
CA GLU A 53 13.92 17.51 2.12
C GLU A 53 14.10 18.03 0.68
N GLY A 54 13.11 17.85 -0.20
CA GLY A 54 13.20 18.23 -1.62
C GLY A 54 14.19 17.39 -2.44
N LYS A 55 14.63 16.24 -1.92
CA LYS A 55 15.54 15.29 -2.60
C LYS A 55 14.77 14.34 -3.51
N VAL A 56 13.91 14.91 -4.36
CA VAL A 56 13.05 14.18 -5.29
C VAL A 56 13.42 14.51 -6.72
N VAL A 57 13.11 13.58 -7.62
CA VAL A 57 13.19 13.80 -9.06
C VAL A 57 11.78 13.95 -9.57
N THR A 58 11.49 15.09 -10.22
CA THR A 58 10.20 15.29 -10.89
C THR A 58 10.32 14.77 -12.31
N TYR A 59 9.31 14.02 -12.74
CA TYR A 59 9.22 13.47 -14.07
C TYR A 59 8.20 14.28 -14.88
N GLU A 60 8.58 14.68 -16.10
CA GLU A 60 7.64 15.27 -17.06
C GLU A 60 7.09 14.19 -18.00
N PRO A 61 5.78 14.23 -18.35
CA PRO A 61 5.19 13.29 -19.28
C PRO A 61 5.93 13.28 -20.63
N GLY A 62 6.46 12.12 -21.01
CA GLY A 62 7.20 11.96 -22.28
C GLY A 62 8.72 11.93 -22.12
N THR A 63 9.26 12.14 -20.92
CA THR A 63 10.68 11.88 -20.62
C THR A 63 10.91 10.36 -20.50
N ASP A 64 12.13 9.88 -20.75
CA ASP A 64 12.55 8.52 -20.38
C ASP A 64 13.14 8.55 -18.96
N ILE A 65 12.61 7.70 -18.09
CA ILE A 65 13.04 7.61 -16.68
C ILE A 65 14.49 7.11 -16.58
N TRP A 66 14.92 6.26 -17.51
CA TRP A 66 16.28 5.70 -17.53
C TRP A 66 17.33 6.74 -17.89
N ASP A 67 17.01 7.69 -18.77
CA ASP A 67 17.91 8.80 -19.11
C ASP A 67 18.18 9.67 -17.88
N ILE A 68 17.15 9.95 -17.07
CA ILE A 68 17.25 10.77 -15.86
C ILE A 68 18.14 10.11 -14.79
N LEU A 69 18.11 8.77 -14.70
CA LEU A 69 18.91 8.02 -13.74
C LEU A 69 20.38 7.90 -14.16
N ASN A 70 20.66 7.92 -15.46
CA ASN A 70 22.01 7.77 -16.03
C ASN A 70 22.77 9.10 -16.19
N THR A 71 22.15 10.26 -15.89
CA THR A 71 22.77 11.59 -16.04
C THR A 71 23.47 12.11 -14.78
N LYS A 72 23.59 11.32 -13.70
CA LYS A 72 24.25 11.70 -12.45
C LYS A 72 25.70 11.23 -12.35
#